data_AF-A0A7Z0TGY4-F1
#
_entry.id   AF-A0A7Z0TGY4-F1
#
_cell.length_a   1.000
_cell.length_b   1.000
_cell.length_c   1.000
_cell.angle_alpha   90.00
_cell.angle_beta   90.00
_cell.angle_gamma   90.00
#
_symmetry.space_group_name_H-M   'P 1'
#
loop_
_entity.id
_entity.type
_entity.pdbx_description
1 polymer ?
#
loop_
_entity_poly.entity_id
_entity_poly.type
_entity_poly.pdbx_seq_one_letter_code
_entity_poly.pdbx_strand_id
1 'polypeptide(L)'
;MTAAHTPRRIQRRRTKGWRKPDNCVIVSRPSRYGNPCKVGLMREMGYVDPHAAAVGNFRIWLYGSRLDAPTDEADLHRDRILDGLPSLRGKDLACTCRPDQACHADVLLRLANLPVAELDAWIGKVRARVDLHRATWGEKPLHPLSAEAAEAVR
;
A
#
# COMPACT_ATOMS: atom_id res chain seq x y z
N MET A 1 27.89 -17.12 9.38
CA MET A 1 26.44 -17.05 9.11
C MET A 1 25.96 -15.68 9.58
N THR A 2 25.66 -14.77 8.66
CA THR A 2 25.09 -13.46 9.01
C THR A 2 23.69 -13.68 9.59
N ALA A 3 23.38 -13.03 10.72
CA ALA A 3 22.06 -13.11 11.31
C ALA A 3 20.99 -12.73 10.28
N ALA A 4 19.87 -13.47 10.23
CA ALA A 4 18.76 -13.14 9.37
C ALA A 4 18.28 -11.70 9.67
N HIS A 5 18.25 -10.84 8.65
CA HIS A 5 17.79 -9.47 8.79
C HIS A 5 16.27 -9.44 8.91
N THR A 6 15.76 -8.99 10.06
CA THR A 6 14.32 -8.74 10.26
C THR A 6 13.94 -7.37 9.67
N PRO A 7 13.08 -7.31 8.64
CA PRO A 7 12.66 -6.05 8.03
C PRO A 7 11.93 -5.14 9.03
N ARG A 8 12.26 -3.85 9.03
CA ARG A 8 11.67 -2.87 9.95
C ARG A 8 11.34 -1.53 9.29
N ARG A 9 10.44 -0.79 9.93
CA ARG A 9 10.16 0.61 9.58
C ARG A 9 11.27 1.50 10.12
N ILE A 10 11.75 2.42 9.28
CA ILE A 10 12.73 3.44 9.64
C ILE A 10 12.13 4.82 9.37
N GLN A 11 12.39 5.77 10.26
CA GLN A 11 12.05 7.16 9.99
C GLN A 11 13.05 7.77 9.00
N ARG A 12 12.57 8.15 7.80
CA ARG A 12 13.28 9.02 6.87
C ARG A 12 13.36 10.42 7.45
N ARG A 13 14.57 10.95 7.61
CA ARG A 13 14.80 12.34 8.04
C ARG A 13 15.38 13.16 6.89
N ARG A 14 14.99 14.43 6.79
CA ARG A 14 15.56 15.41 5.84
C ARG A 14 16.59 16.33 6.51
N THR A 15 17.12 15.91 7.66
CA THR A 15 18.15 16.64 8.40
C THR A 15 19.52 16.41 7.75
N LYS A 16 20.38 17.44 7.77
CA LYS A 16 21.77 17.33 7.29
C LYS A 16 22.46 16.13 7.93
N GLY A 17 23.16 15.33 7.12
CA GLY A 17 23.89 14.14 7.57
C GLY A 17 23.09 12.84 7.60
N TRP A 18 21.75 12.86 7.49
CA TRP A 18 20.99 11.61 7.39
C TRP A 18 21.36 10.84 6.10
N ARG A 19 21.47 9.52 6.23
CA ARG A 19 21.74 8.60 5.11
C ARG A 19 20.74 7.45 5.17
N LYS A 20 20.17 7.11 4.02
CA LYS A 20 19.30 5.94 3.87
C LYS A 20 20.18 4.69 3.98
N PRO A 21 19.85 3.71 4.84
CA PRO A 21 20.55 2.43 4.86
C PRO A 21 20.49 1.73 3.49
N ASP A 22 21.48 0.88 3.20
CA ASP A 22 21.59 0.22 1.89
C ASP A 22 20.39 -0.69 1.61
N ASN A 23 20.01 -1.53 2.58
CA ASN A 23 18.84 -2.41 2.49
C ASN A 23 17.49 -1.69 2.73
N CYS A 24 17.43 -0.37 2.58
CA CYS A 24 16.21 0.40 2.86
C CYS A 24 15.60 1.00 1.59
N VAL A 25 14.27 0.91 1.45
CA VAL A 25 13.49 1.52 0.37
C VAL A 25 12.69 2.71 0.91
N ILE A 26 12.73 3.84 0.19
CA ILE A 26 11.90 5.01 0.53
C ILE A 26 10.47 4.76 0.07
N VAL A 27 9.53 4.81 1.01
CA VAL A 27 8.09 4.62 0.75
C VAL A 27 7.26 5.87 1.04
N SER A 28 7.89 7.01 1.35
CA SER A 28 7.19 8.28 1.56
C SER A 28 6.38 8.74 0.33
N ARG A 29 5.43 9.66 0.53
CA ARG A 29 4.45 10.10 -0.50
C ARG A 29 4.97 10.29 -1.93
N PRO A 30 6.13 10.93 -2.19
CA PRO A 30 6.60 11.12 -3.58
C PRO A 30 7.07 9.84 -4.29
N SER A 31 7.24 8.74 -3.56
CA SER A 31 7.60 7.44 -4.16
C SER A 31 6.36 6.74 -4.71
N ARG A 32 6.56 5.71 -5.54
CA ARG A 32 5.48 4.83 -6.00
C ARG A 32 4.66 4.19 -4.85
N TYR A 33 5.24 4.08 -3.66
CA TYR A 33 4.65 3.46 -2.47
C TYR A 33 3.92 4.45 -1.56
N GLY A 34 3.75 5.70 -1.99
CA GLY A 34 3.14 6.75 -1.19
C GLY A 34 1.68 6.47 -0.83
N ASN A 35 1.30 6.71 0.43
CA ASN A 35 -0.09 6.70 0.84
C ASN A 35 -0.87 7.88 0.20
N PRO A 36 -1.89 7.63 -0.65
CA PRO A 36 -2.75 8.67 -1.20
C PRO A 36 -3.64 9.33 -0.15
N CYS A 37 -4.01 8.63 0.93
CA CYS A 37 -4.82 9.16 2.02
C CYS A 37 -4.01 10.19 2.82
N LYS A 38 -4.43 11.46 2.77
CA LYS A 38 -3.67 12.57 3.35
C LYS A 38 -3.97 12.73 4.83
N VAL A 39 -2.94 12.62 5.68
CA VAL A 39 -3.02 12.95 7.12
C VAL A 39 -3.59 14.36 7.36
N GLY A 40 -3.26 15.34 6.50
CA GLY A 40 -3.81 16.69 6.57
C GLY A 40 -5.34 16.71 6.44
N LEU A 41 -5.88 15.96 5.49
CA LEU A 41 -7.33 15.83 5.29
C LEU A 41 -8.00 15.16 6.51
N MET A 42 -7.41 14.11 7.07
CA MET A 42 -7.94 13.48 8.29
C MET A 42 -7.97 14.45 9.48
N ARG A 43 -6.97 15.35 9.57
CA ARG A 43 -6.96 16.40 10.59
C ARG A 43 -8.09 17.42 10.36
N GLU A 44 -8.27 17.86 9.12
CA GLU A 44 -9.34 18.80 8.74
C GLU A 44 -10.74 18.23 9.01
N MET A 45 -10.91 16.92 8.84
CA MET A 45 -12.16 16.19 9.16
C MET A 45 -12.36 15.93 10.67
N GLY A 46 -11.43 16.35 11.53
CA GLY A 46 -11.59 16.25 12.99
C GLY A 46 -11.30 14.88 13.59
N TYR A 47 -10.59 13.98 12.89
CA TYR A 47 -10.18 12.70 13.48
C TYR A 47 -9.20 12.90 14.65
N VAL A 48 -9.45 12.21 15.76
CA VAL A 48 -8.60 12.26 16.98
C VAL A 48 -7.16 11.81 16.70
N ASP A 49 -6.99 10.74 15.91
CA ASP A 49 -5.69 10.32 15.39
C ASP A 49 -5.69 10.35 13.85
N PRO A 50 -5.26 11.47 13.24
CA PRO A 50 -5.20 11.62 11.79
C PRO A 50 -4.26 10.63 11.09
N HIS A 51 -3.22 10.14 11.79
CA HIS A 51 -2.30 9.17 11.22
C HIS A 51 -2.94 7.78 11.16
N ALA A 52 -3.56 7.34 12.26
CA ALA A 52 -4.28 6.07 12.30
C ALA A 52 -5.42 6.06 11.28
N ALA A 53 -6.20 7.15 11.19
CA ALA A 53 -7.27 7.29 10.20
C ALA A 53 -6.73 7.19 8.76
N ALA A 54 -5.65 7.91 8.42
CA ALA A 54 -5.07 7.84 7.09
C ALA A 54 -4.49 6.47 6.74
N VAL A 55 -3.97 5.73 7.73
CA VAL A 55 -3.51 4.34 7.54
C VAL A 55 -4.69 3.37 7.41
N GLY A 56 -5.76 3.57 8.15
CA GLY A 56 -7.00 2.80 8.02
C GLY A 56 -7.59 2.92 6.62
N ASN A 57 -7.75 4.15 6.13
CA ASN A 57 -8.26 4.41 4.78
C ASN A 57 -7.31 3.86 3.71
N PHE A 58 -5.98 3.99 3.92
CA PHE A 58 -5.00 3.39 3.03
C PHE A 58 -5.17 1.88 2.92
N ARG A 59 -5.41 1.19 4.04
CA ARG A 59 -5.64 -0.26 4.04
C ARG A 59 -6.91 -0.61 3.27
N ILE A 60 -8.03 0.04 3.57
CA ILE A 60 -9.31 -0.20 2.90
C ILE A 60 -9.17 0.00 1.39
N TRP A 61 -8.55 1.11 0.98
CA TRP A 61 -8.27 1.42 -0.42
C TRP A 61 -7.34 0.39 -1.06
N LEU A 62 -6.19 0.08 -0.43
CA LEU A 62 -5.20 -0.87 -0.97
C LEU A 62 -5.78 -2.28 -1.09
N TYR A 63 -6.79 -2.62 -0.28
CA TYR A 63 -7.47 -3.91 -0.29
C TYR A 63 -8.59 -3.96 -1.36
N GLY A 64 -8.67 -2.95 -2.23
CA GLY A 64 -9.53 -2.94 -3.41
C GLY A 64 -10.85 -2.18 -3.24
N SER A 65 -11.05 -1.44 -2.15
CA SER A 65 -12.19 -0.53 -2.06
C SER A 65 -12.00 0.65 -3.03
N ARG A 66 -13.07 0.99 -3.75
CA ARG A 66 -13.16 2.17 -4.64
C ARG A 66 -14.08 3.27 -4.09
N LEU A 67 -14.74 3.06 -2.94
CA LEU A 67 -15.81 3.94 -2.46
C LEU A 67 -15.38 5.41 -2.31
N ASP A 68 -14.21 5.66 -1.72
CA ASP A 68 -13.73 7.03 -1.46
C ASP A 68 -12.88 7.62 -2.60
N ALA A 69 -12.50 6.80 -3.59
CA ALA A 69 -11.63 7.21 -4.69
C ALA A 69 -11.92 6.39 -5.97
N PRO A 70 -13.10 6.58 -6.58
CA PRO A 70 -13.54 5.83 -7.75
C PRO A 70 -12.96 6.42 -9.05
N THR A 71 -11.63 6.55 -9.15
CA THR A 71 -10.97 7.16 -10.33
C THR A 71 -9.89 6.25 -10.90
N ASP A 72 -9.64 6.39 -12.21
CA ASP A 72 -8.57 5.67 -12.91
C ASP A 72 -7.20 5.96 -12.29
N GLU A 73 -6.93 7.20 -11.89
CA GLU A 73 -5.66 7.56 -11.27
C GLU A 73 -5.46 6.85 -9.93
N ALA A 74 -6.52 6.73 -9.13
CA ALA A 74 -6.49 6.00 -7.88
C ALA A 74 -6.29 4.50 -8.13
N ASP A 75 -6.95 3.93 -9.12
CA ASP A 75 -6.81 2.51 -9.44
C ASP A 75 -5.41 2.18 -9.99
N LEU A 76 -4.88 2.99 -10.89
CA LEU A 76 -3.52 2.86 -11.40
C LEU A 76 -2.47 3.09 -10.32
N HIS A 77 -2.71 4.00 -9.37
CA HIS A 77 -1.80 4.17 -8.22
C HIS A 77 -1.79 2.94 -7.32
N ARG A 78 -2.95 2.31 -7.08
CA ARG A 78 -3.04 1.04 -6.37
C ARG A 78 -2.22 -0.02 -7.07
N ASP A 79 -2.41 -0.19 -8.37
CA ASP A 79 -1.74 -1.23 -9.14
C ASP A 79 -0.20 -1.05 -9.15
N ARG A 80 0.28 0.19 -9.28
CA ARG A 80 1.71 0.51 -9.13
C ARG A 80 2.29 0.12 -7.77
N ILE A 81 1.49 0.17 -6.69
CA ILE A 81 1.92 -0.32 -5.37
C ILE A 81 1.95 -1.84 -5.37
N LEU A 82 0.88 -2.50 -5.83
CA LEU A 82 0.76 -3.96 -5.88
C LEU A 82 1.93 -4.59 -6.65
N ASP A 83 2.24 -4.09 -7.84
CA ASP A 83 3.38 -4.53 -8.67
C ASP A 83 4.74 -4.38 -7.97
N GLY A 84 4.86 -3.40 -7.07
CA GLY A 84 6.09 -3.13 -6.37
C GLY A 84 6.28 -3.97 -5.10
N LEU A 85 5.20 -4.55 -4.54
CA LEU A 85 5.25 -5.28 -3.27
C LEU A 85 6.29 -6.42 -3.25
N PRO A 86 6.43 -7.26 -4.29
CA PRO A 86 7.44 -8.32 -4.29
C PRO A 86 8.87 -7.79 -4.11
N SER A 87 9.17 -6.59 -4.64
CA SER A 87 10.49 -5.96 -4.55
C SER A 87 10.84 -5.43 -3.15
N LEU A 88 9.86 -5.34 -2.24
CA LEU A 88 10.05 -4.87 -0.87
C LEU A 88 10.39 -5.99 0.12
N ARG A 89 10.26 -7.26 -0.29
CA ARG A 89 10.53 -8.43 0.55
C ARG A 89 11.94 -8.36 1.14
N GLY A 90 12.05 -8.57 2.46
CA GLY A 90 13.35 -8.55 3.14
C GLY A 90 14.02 -7.17 3.26
N LYS A 91 13.33 -6.07 2.90
CA LYS A 91 13.88 -4.71 2.94
C LYS A 91 13.30 -3.88 4.07
N ASP A 92 14.12 -3.01 4.66
CA ASP A 92 13.65 -1.96 5.56
C ASP A 92 12.86 -0.90 4.77
N LEU A 93 11.81 -0.33 5.35
CA LEU A 93 11.00 0.71 4.69
C LEU A 93 11.13 2.06 5.40
N ALA A 94 11.51 3.10 4.64
CA ALA A 94 11.70 4.45 5.14
C ALA A 94 10.54 5.40 4.77
N CYS A 95 9.86 5.92 5.79
CA CYS A 95 8.83 6.95 5.66
C CYS A 95 9.12 8.15 6.59
N THR A 96 8.58 9.32 6.29
CA THR A 96 8.82 10.54 7.10
C THR A 96 7.98 10.60 8.39
N CYS A 97 6.98 9.72 8.55
CA CYS A 97 6.19 9.63 9.78
C CYS A 97 7.08 9.33 11.00
N ARG A 98 6.70 9.83 12.17
CA ARG A 98 7.44 9.55 13.41
C ARG A 98 7.27 8.08 13.82
N PRO A 99 8.24 7.48 14.54
CA PRO A 99 8.17 6.08 14.94
C PRO A 99 6.98 5.74 15.85
N ASP A 100 6.54 6.67 16.68
CA ASP A 100 5.41 6.57 17.62
C ASP A 100 4.04 6.73 16.96
N GLN A 101 3.98 7.09 15.67
CA GLN A 101 2.74 7.27 14.94
C GLN A 101 2.47 6.09 14.00
N ALA A 102 1.18 5.81 13.77
CA ALA A 102 0.76 4.90 12.72
C ALA A 102 1.34 5.31 11.35
N CYS A 103 1.81 4.34 10.58
CA CYS A 103 2.41 4.58 9.27
C CYS A 103 1.98 3.53 8.24
N HIS A 104 1.83 3.97 6.99
CA HIS A 104 1.51 3.06 5.89
C HIS A 104 2.66 2.10 5.56
N ALA A 105 3.89 2.46 5.92
CA ALA A 105 5.06 1.58 5.79
C ALA A 105 4.90 0.28 6.59
N ASP A 106 4.17 0.30 7.71
CA ASP A 106 3.91 -0.91 8.50
C ASP A 106 2.96 -1.88 7.75
N VAL A 107 2.00 -1.34 6.99
CA VAL A 107 1.12 -2.12 6.11
C VAL A 107 1.91 -2.76 4.97
N LEU A 108 2.77 -1.97 4.31
CA LEU A 108 3.62 -2.44 3.22
C LEU A 108 4.62 -3.51 3.70
N LEU A 109 5.24 -3.32 4.88
CA LEU A 109 6.14 -4.30 5.49
C LEU A 109 5.44 -5.64 5.71
N ARG A 110 4.21 -5.61 6.26
CA ARG A 110 3.44 -6.83 6.50
C ARG A 110 3.16 -7.56 5.19
N LEU A 111 2.63 -6.86 4.19
CA LEU A 111 2.25 -7.46 2.90
C LEU A 111 3.47 -8.02 2.14
N ALA A 112 4.54 -7.23 2.05
CA ALA A 112 5.75 -7.61 1.32
C ALA A 112 6.46 -8.85 1.89
N ASN A 113 6.21 -9.19 3.15
CA ASN A 113 6.84 -10.32 3.83
C ASN A 113 5.89 -11.52 4.05
N LEU A 114 4.68 -11.52 3.49
CA LEU A 114 3.84 -12.73 3.36
C LEU A 114 4.57 -13.80 2.54
N PRO A 115 4.30 -15.12 2.69
CA PRO A 115 4.75 -16.12 1.73
C PRO A 115 4.43 -15.70 0.28
N VAL A 116 5.31 -16.00 -0.68
CA VAL A 116 5.17 -15.51 -2.07
C VAL A 116 3.81 -15.90 -2.66
N ALA A 117 3.42 -17.17 -2.52
CA ALA A 117 2.12 -17.65 -3.02
C ALA A 117 0.93 -16.94 -2.36
N GLU A 118 1.01 -16.59 -1.08
CA GLU A 118 -0.04 -15.83 -0.39
C GLU A 118 -0.10 -14.39 -0.89
N LEU A 119 1.04 -13.75 -1.13
CA LEU A 119 1.10 -12.40 -1.68
C LEU A 119 0.49 -12.36 -3.09
N ASP A 120 0.84 -13.31 -3.95
CA ASP A 120 0.34 -13.37 -5.33
C ASP A 120 -1.18 -13.60 -5.35
N ALA A 121 -1.66 -14.55 -4.55
CA ALA A 121 -3.10 -14.81 -4.40
C ALA A 121 -3.84 -13.58 -3.85
N TRP A 122 -3.25 -12.87 -2.89
CA TRP A 122 -3.82 -11.64 -2.33
C TRP A 122 -3.89 -10.51 -3.37
N ILE A 123 -2.82 -10.30 -4.16
CA ILE A 123 -2.80 -9.31 -5.25
C ILE A 123 -3.90 -9.62 -6.27
N GLY A 124 -4.03 -10.89 -6.68
CA GLY A 124 -5.08 -11.32 -7.62
C GLY A 124 -6.49 -11.00 -7.10
N LYS A 125 -6.78 -11.29 -5.82
CA LYS A 125 -8.06 -10.97 -5.19
C LYS A 125 -8.35 -9.47 -5.16
N VAL A 126 -7.34 -8.63 -4.87
CA VAL A 126 -7.50 -7.17 -4.86
C VAL A 126 -7.84 -6.66 -6.25
N ARG A 127 -7.10 -7.11 -7.28
CA ARG A 127 -7.36 -6.72 -8.69
C ARG A 127 -8.77 -7.11 -9.11
N ALA A 128 -9.16 -8.37 -8.90
CA ALA A 128 -10.49 -8.86 -9.24
C ALA A 128 -11.62 -8.05 -8.56
N ARG A 129 -11.43 -7.65 -7.30
CA ARG A 129 -12.39 -6.78 -6.59
C ARG A 129 -12.50 -5.39 -7.23
N VAL A 130 -11.37 -4.77 -7.57
CA VAL A 130 -11.35 -3.46 -8.22
C VAL A 130 -12.07 -3.55 -9.57
N ASP A 131 -11.78 -4.57 -10.37
CA ASP A 131 -12.39 -4.77 -11.68
C ASP A 131 -13.90 -5.06 -11.60
N LEU A 132 -14.34 -5.82 -10.59
CA LEU A 132 -15.77 -5.99 -10.32
C LEU A 132 -16.45 -4.66 -10.02
N HIS A 133 -15.85 -3.82 -9.17
CA HIS A 133 -16.42 -2.50 -8.87
C HIS A 133 -16.43 -1.58 -10.11
N ARG A 134 -15.41 -1.63 -10.96
CA ARG A 134 -15.38 -0.92 -12.24
C ARG A 134 -16.54 -1.34 -13.13
N ALA A 135 -16.73 -2.65 -13.31
CA ALA A 135 -17.82 -3.20 -14.11
C ALA A 135 -19.20 -2.78 -13.58
N THR A 136 -19.40 -2.80 -12.25
CA THR A 136 -20.66 -2.37 -11.62
C THR A 136 -21.00 -0.89 -11.90
N TRP A 137 -20.00 -0.04 -12.16
CA TRP A 137 -20.20 1.35 -12.54
C TRP A 137 -20.11 1.61 -14.05
N GLY A 138 -20.12 0.55 -14.87
CA GLY A 138 -20.06 0.66 -16.33
C GLY A 138 -18.68 1.01 -16.88
N GLU A 139 -17.63 0.94 -16.06
CA GLU A 139 -16.24 1.16 -16.47
C GLU A 139 -15.60 -0.14 -16.98
N LYS A 140 -14.62 -0.01 -17.88
CA LYS A 140 -13.83 -1.16 -18.35
C LYS A 140 -12.91 -1.68 -17.24
N PRO A 141 -12.76 -3.00 -17.07
CA PRO A 141 -11.73 -3.60 -16.21
C PRO A 141 -10.31 -3.13 -16.60
N LEU A 142 -9.44 -2.96 -15.61
CA LEU A 142 -8.00 -2.73 -15.78
C LEU A 142 -7.24 -4.03 -15.97
N HIS A 143 -7.66 -5.08 -15.27
CA HIS A 143 -7.12 -6.43 -15.43
C HIS A 143 -8.29 -7.32 -15.86
N PRO A 144 -8.50 -7.57 -17.16
CA PRO A 144 -9.61 -8.41 -17.59
C PRO A 144 -9.56 -9.74 -16.83
N LEU A 145 -10.63 -10.05 -16.10
CA LEU A 145 -10.72 -11.26 -15.28
C LEU A 145 -10.40 -12.47 -16.17
N SER A 146 -9.49 -13.33 -15.73
CA SER A 146 -9.52 -14.71 -16.25
C SER A 146 -10.85 -15.34 -15.83
N ALA A 147 -11.38 -16.26 -16.63
CA ALA A 147 -12.65 -16.92 -16.33
C ALA A 147 -12.68 -17.53 -14.92
N GLU A 148 -11.54 -18.00 -14.41
CA GLU A 148 -11.40 -18.59 -13.07
C GLU A 148 -11.48 -17.56 -11.93
N ALA A 149 -11.04 -16.31 -12.15
CA ALA A 149 -11.04 -15.28 -11.12
C ALA A 149 -12.45 -14.70 -10.86
N ALA A 150 -13.33 -14.75 -11.86
CA ALA A 150 -14.72 -14.28 -11.73
C ALA A 150 -15.56 -15.15 -10.78
N GLU A 151 -15.23 -16.44 -10.67
CA GLU A 151 -16.01 -17.42 -9.90
C GLU A 151 -15.67 -17.41 -8.39
N ALA A 152 -14.47 -16.95 -8.02
CA ALA A 152 -13.98 -16.89 -6.63
C ALA A 152 -14.38 -15.60 -5.86
N VAL A 153 -15.13 -14.69 -6.49
CA VAL A 153 -15.57 -13.40 -5.93
C VAL A 153 -17.08 -13.38 -5.61
N ARG A 154 -17.77 -14.51 -5.81
CA ARG A 154 -19.12 -14.75 -5.24
C ARG A 154 -19.04 -15.07 -3.76
#